data_AF-A0A1H0QEI8-F1
#
_entry.id   AF-A0A1H0QEI8-F1
#
_cell.length_a   1.000
_cell.length_b   1.000
_cell.length_c   1.000
_cell.angle_alpha   90.00
_cell.angle_beta   90.00
_cell.angle_gamma   90.00
#
_symmetry.space_group_name_H-M   'P 1'
#
loop_
_entity.id
_entity.type
_entity.pdbx_description
1 polymer ?
#
loop_
_entity_poly.entity_id
_entity_poly.type
_entity_poly.pdbx_seq_one_letter_code
_entity_poly.pdbx_strand_id
1 'polypeptide(L)'
;MRKKLLVLFGSCCIIAALGCKKTISPGNLSSESNLNGATKLKTNAVFSFIHPGMLHTSADLIRMQIKVNANAAPWVDSYNLLTANSYAQLNYTMAGPNDTITRTNTGGNYVHLMRDAAAAYQDALQWYISGNNAYADKAVSILNAWATTCKAIGGDSNYALASGLYGYQLANAAEILRSYSGWAAADFSNFKTFMLNVFYPAANGFLTVHNGTCDTHYWANWDLCNMATILSIGILCDDQAKFNQAITYFKSGIGNGNIDKAVFYVHPGNLGQNQEAGRDQGHATLDISLIGAFCQMAYNQGQDLFAYENNKVLALAEYTAKYNLNMSVPYNTYNNCDNVNQTIISDGSRGIIRPCWELIYNHYQNVMGITATYSGQFATQVRPEGGGGNYGSTSGGFDQLGFGTLTCTVGTQPIANGTYHLVNRATGKYLDNLGATADGADVGQWASGSSDNQKWTLTYSGGYYKLVCVSSGKALDSYNHSADASTVAQWTSGGSTNQQWTIVQIGSFYKIVNRTNGKCLDTGGGTANGSSMTFYGNNGSLNQQWRIVP
;
A
#
# COMPACT_ATOMS: atom_id res chain seq x y z
N MET A 1 -32.11 49.18 -55.31
CA MET A 1 -31.14 48.61 -56.29
C MET A 1 -31.22 47.09 -56.15
N ARG A 2 -31.95 46.38 -57.03
CA ARG A 2 -31.44 45.54 -58.16
C ARG A 2 -30.21 44.68 -57.76
N LYS A 3 -30.11 43.36 -57.97
CA LYS A 3 -30.94 42.28 -58.56
C LYS A 3 -30.18 40.96 -58.26
N LYS A 4 -30.94 39.86 -58.06
CA LYS A 4 -30.77 38.45 -58.54
C LYS A 4 -29.34 37.92 -58.83
N LEU A 5 -28.87 36.82 -58.22
CA LEU A 5 -29.16 35.39 -58.51
C LEU A 5 -28.28 34.76 -59.62
N LEU A 6 -27.69 33.59 -59.28
CA LEU A 6 -27.36 32.40 -60.10
C LEU A 6 -25.97 32.22 -60.79
N VAL A 7 -25.19 31.28 -60.23
CA VAL A 7 -24.59 30.02 -60.78
C VAL A 7 -24.27 29.88 -62.29
N LEU A 8 -23.05 29.41 -62.62
CA LEU A 8 -22.66 28.36 -63.62
C LEU A 8 -21.12 28.12 -63.51
N PHE A 9 -20.56 26.96 -63.10
CA PHE A 9 -20.30 25.63 -63.72
C PHE A 9 -19.15 25.51 -64.76
N GLY A 10 -18.24 24.53 -64.52
CA GLY A 10 -17.31 23.91 -65.49
C GLY A 10 -15.93 23.51 -64.91
N SER A 11 -15.78 22.34 -64.24
CA SER A 11 -15.11 21.07 -64.70
C SER A 11 -13.63 21.21 -65.13
N CYS A 12 -12.63 20.43 -64.73
CA CYS A 12 -12.43 18.97 -64.49
C CYS A 12 -11.14 18.82 -63.60
N CYS A 13 -10.92 17.85 -62.72
CA CYS A 13 -10.61 16.43 -62.98
C CYS A 13 -10.52 15.67 -61.63
N ILE A 14 -10.84 14.37 -61.70
CA ILE A 14 -10.84 13.36 -60.63
C ILE A 14 -9.41 12.80 -60.41
N ILE A 15 -9.05 12.43 -59.17
CA ILE A 15 -8.47 11.12 -58.75
C ILE A 15 -8.55 11.00 -57.22
N ALA A 16 -9.03 9.84 -56.76
CA ALA A 16 -9.22 9.45 -55.38
C ALA A 16 -7.91 9.00 -54.69
N ALA A 17 -7.81 9.23 -53.38
CA ALA A 17 -6.97 8.44 -52.49
C ALA A 17 -7.61 8.35 -51.10
N LEU A 18 -7.83 7.11 -50.66
CA LEU A 18 -8.29 6.77 -49.32
C LEU A 18 -7.25 7.19 -48.26
N GLY A 19 -7.68 7.95 -47.26
CA GLY A 19 -6.89 8.25 -46.06
C GLY A 19 -7.56 7.67 -44.82
N CYS A 20 -7.17 6.45 -44.47
CA CYS A 20 -7.64 5.72 -43.29
C CYS A 20 -7.20 6.44 -42.00
N LYS A 21 -8.14 6.92 -41.18
CA LYS A 21 -7.85 7.38 -39.80
C LYS A 21 -7.50 6.14 -38.97
N LYS A 22 -6.22 5.97 -38.65
CA LYS A 22 -5.74 4.93 -37.73
C LYS A 22 -6.14 5.32 -36.31
N THR A 23 -7.26 4.77 -35.83
CA THR A 23 -7.57 4.67 -34.41
C THR A 23 -6.48 3.87 -33.72
N ILE A 24 -5.87 4.44 -32.69
CA ILE A 24 -4.93 3.74 -31.82
C ILE A 24 -5.78 2.85 -30.91
N SER A 25 -5.79 1.55 -31.18
CA SER A 25 -6.23 0.54 -30.21
C SER A 25 -5.17 0.41 -29.11
N PRO A 26 -5.52 0.48 -27.82
CA PRO A 26 -4.65 -0.04 -26.77
C PRO A 26 -4.56 -1.57 -26.94
N GLY A 27 -3.35 -2.06 -27.13
CA GLY A 27 -3.06 -3.47 -27.41
C GLY A 27 -3.47 -4.41 -26.29
N ASN A 28 -3.91 -5.60 -26.71
CA ASN A 28 -4.12 -6.80 -25.91
C ASN A 28 -2.93 -7.07 -24.97
N LEU A 29 -3.21 -7.30 -23.68
CA LEU A 29 -2.32 -7.99 -22.77
C LEU A 29 -2.67 -9.49 -22.86
N SER A 30 -1.96 -10.22 -23.73
CA SER A 30 -1.91 -11.67 -23.66
C SER A 30 -0.86 -12.10 -22.65
N SER A 31 -1.19 -13.14 -21.87
CA SER A 31 -0.30 -13.89 -21.00
C SER A 31 0.97 -14.33 -21.76
N GLU A 32 2.15 -14.05 -21.22
CA GLU A 32 3.36 -14.75 -21.66
C GLU A 32 4.15 -15.33 -20.49
N SER A 33 4.39 -16.62 -20.66
CA SER A 33 5.34 -17.48 -19.99
C SER A 33 6.78 -16.95 -20.09
N ASN A 34 7.53 -17.11 -19.00
CA ASN A 34 8.98 -16.92 -18.91
C ASN A 34 9.74 -17.48 -20.12
N LEU A 35 10.69 -16.69 -20.64
CA LEU A 35 12.06 -17.10 -20.98
C LEU A 35 12.91 -15.88 -21.41
N ASN A 36 14.08 -15.76 -20.79
CA ASN A 36 15.27 -15.00 -21.18
C ASN A 36 15.24 -13.45 -21.13
N GLY A 37 15.99 -12.92 -20.15
CA GLY A 37 17.01 -11.91 -20.37
C GLY A 37 16.57 -10.53 -20.88
N ALA A 38 16.56 -9.56 -19.96
CA ALA A 38 16.61 -8.12 -20.23
C ALA A 38 15.40 -7.49 -20.93
N THR A 39 14.29 -7.35 -20.21
CA THR A 39 13.34 -6.23 -20.44
C THR A 39 13.63 -5.10 -19.46
N LYS A 40 14.47 -4.17 -19.91
CA LYS A 40 14.58 -2.82 -19.33
C LYS A 40 13.19 -2.17 -19.34
N LEU A 41 12.70 -1.86 -18.13
CA LEU A 41 11.77 -0.79 -17.75
C LEU A 41 10.82 -0.25 -18.86
N LYS A 42 9.52 -0.55 -18.74
CA LYS A 42 8.48 0.41 -19.18
C LYS A 42 8.34 1.49 -18.11
N THR A 43 9.23 2.48 -18.09
CA THR A 43 9.24 3.57 -17.08
C THR A 43 8.26 4.72 -17.31
N ASN A 44 7.40 4.69 -18.33
CA ASN A 44 6.63 5.88 -18.74
C ASN A 44 5.10 5.69 -18.86
N ALA A 45 4.47 4.88 -18.01
CA ALA A 45 3.04 5.05 -17.81
C ALA A 45 2.85 6.03 -16.64
N VAL A 46 2.48 7.28 -16.94
CA VAL A 46 1.95 8.19 -15.92
C VAL A 46 0.68 7.54 -15.38
N PHE A 47 0.70 7.13 -14.11
CA PHE A 47 -0.46 6.57 -13.43
C PHE A 47 -0.88 7.52 -12.31
N SER A 48 -2.18 7.57 -12.03
CA SER A 48 -2.70 8.31 -10.88
C SER A 48 -2.40 7.54 -9.61
N PHE A 49 -1.82 8.20 -8.61
CA PHE A 49 -1.60 7.60 -7.31
C PHE A 49 -2.94 7.30 -6.62
N ILE A 50 -2.97 6.17 -5.93
CA ILE A 50 -4.13 5.73 -5.15
C ILE A 50 -4.00 6.28 -3.73
N HIS A 51 -5.08 6.87 -3.21
CA HIS A 51 -5.12 7.49 -1.90
C HIS A 51 -6.40 7.16 -1.11
N PRO A 52 -6.28 6.83 0.20
CA PRO A 52 -5.06 6.37 0.85
C PRO A 52 -4.55 5.09 0.17
N GLY A 53 -3.25 5.03 -0.11
CA GLY A 53 -2.64 3.90 -0.80
C GLY A 53 -1.16 3.71 -0.51
N MET A 54 -0.68 4.26 0.62
CA MET A 54 0.66 3.97 1.14
C MET A 54 0.65 2.61 1.86
N LEU A 55 0.94 2.50 3.16
CA LEU A 55 0.90 1.19 3.83
C LEU A 55 -0.52 0.62 3.93
N HIS A 56 -1.52 1.50 4.10
CA HIS A 56 -2.92 1.13 4.24
C HIS A 56 -3.77 1.69 3.10
N THR A 57 -4.63 0.84 2.52
CA THR A 57 -5.67 1.25 1.59
C THR A 57 -6.96 1.61 2.31
N SER A 58 -7.90 2.28 1.66
CA SER A 58 -9.25 2.51 2.23
C SER A 58 -9.91 1.21 2.68
N ALA A 59 -9.75 0.12 1.93
CA ALA A 59 -10.33 -1.18 2.29
C ALA A 59 -9.72 -1.74 3.58
N ASP A 60 -8.43 -1.50 3.84
CA ASP A 60 -7.76 -1.89 5.07
C ASP A 60 -8.29 -1.10 6.26
N LEU A 61 -8.40 0.21 6.11
CA LEU A 61 -8.94 1.10 7.13
C LEU A 61 -10.39 0.74 7.49
N ILE A 62 -11.23 0.48 6.47
CA ILE A 62 -12.63 0.03 6.65
C ILE A 62 -12.69 -1.32 7.36
N ARG A 63 -11.82 -2.28 6.97
CA ARG A 63 -11.73 -3.60 7.60
C ARG A 63 -11.38 -3.48 9.09
N MET A 64 -10.39 -2.67 9.44
CA MET A 64 -10.00 -2.43 10.84
C MET A 64 -11.19 -1.92 11.66
N GLN A 65 -11.85 -0.86 11.19
CA GLN A 65 -13.01 -0.28 11.85
C GLN A 65 -14.13 -1.31 12.05
N ILE A 66 -14.49 -2.06 11.00
CA ILE A 66 -15.56 -3.07 11.07
C ILE A 66 -15.20 -4.17 12.07
N LYS A 67 -13.97 -4.69 12.03
CA LYS A 67 -13.56 -5.80 12.90
C LYS A 67 -13.46 -5.38 14.36
N VAL A 68 -12.94 -4.18 14.64
CA VAL A 68 -12.89 -3.64 16.00
C VAL A 68 -14.30 -3.36 16.54
N ASN A 69 -15.17 -2.71 15.76
CA ASN A 69 -16.55 -2.44 16.17
C ASN A 69 -17.38 -3.72 16.39
N ALA A 70 -17.01 -4.82 15.73
CA ALA A 70 -17.59 -6.14 15.94
C ALA A 70 -16.94 -6.94 17.08
N ASN A 71 -15.96 -6.35 17.80
CA ASN A 71 -15.16 -7.02 18.84
C ASN A 71 -14.53 -8.34 18.33
N ALA A 72 -14.06 -8.34 17.06
CA ALA A 72 -13.55 -9.53 16.41
C ALA A 72 -12.04 -9.71 16.66
N ALA A 73 -11.67 -10.85 17.23
CA ALA A 73 -10.28 -11.28 17.32
C ALA A 73 -9.74 -11.74 15.94
N PRO A 74 -8.46 -11.52 15.62
CA PRO A 74 -7.44 -10.93 16.50
C PRO A 74 -7.32 -9.39 16.38
N TRP A 75 -8.13 -8.74 15.54
CA TRP A 75 -8.06 -7.28 15.32
C TRP A 75 -8.26 -6.49 16.61
N VAL A 76 -9.28 -6.86 17.40
CA VAL A 76 -9.58 -6.18 18.67
C VAL A 76 -8.44 -6.31 19.68
N ASP A 77 -7.69 -7.41 19.66
CA ASP A 77 -6.58 -7.63 20.61
C ASP A 77 -5.42 -6.67 20.34
N SER A 78 -5.07 -6.47 19.07
CA SER A 78 -4.05 -5.48 18.68
C SER A 78 -4.55 -4.04 18.83
N TYR A 79 -5.85 -3.78 18.64
CA TYR A 79 -6.46 -2.49 18.98
C TYR A 79 -6.41 -2.19 20.48
N ASN A 80 -6.54 -3.19 21.35
CA ASN A 80 -6.36 -3.02 22.79
C ASN A 80 -4.91 -2.65 23.13
N LEU A 81 -3.92 -3.21 22.43
CA LEU A 81 -2.52 -2.77 22.56
C LEU A 81 -2.33 -1.32 22.11
N LEU A 82 -2.99 -0.91 21.02
CA LEU A 82 -2.96 0.47 20.52
C LEU A 82 -3.52 1.43 21.56
N THR A 83 -4.73 1.18 22.06
CA THR A 83 -5.42 2.07 23.01
C THR A 83 -4.75 2.15 24.37
N ALA A 84 -4.02 1.11 24.79
CA ALA A 84 -3.22 1.10 26.01
C ALA A 84 -1.83 1.77 25.85
N ASN A 85 -1.39 2.04 24.61
CA ASN A 85 -0.06 2.58 24.36
C ASN A 85 0.02 4.07 24.77
N SER A 86 1.09 4.45 25.49
CA SER A 86 1.31 5.83 25.94
C SER A 86 1.46 6.85 24.81
N TYR A 87 1.82 6.41 23.60
CA TYR A 87 1.93 7.24 22.42
C TYR A 87 0.59 7.44 21.70
N ALA A 88 -0.47 6.70 22.06
CA ALA A 88 -1.82 6.80 21.49
C ALA A 88 -2.80 7.53 22.43
N GLN A 89 -2.29 8.42 23.29
CA GLN A 89 -3.08 9.13 24.30
C GLN A 89 -3.20 10.61 23.96
N LEU A 90 -4.40 11.19 24.15
CA LEU A 90 -4.63 12.62 23.87
C LEU A 90 -3.80 13.56 24.77
N ASN A 91 -3.33 13.07 25.92
CA ASN A 91 -2.41 13.80 26.81
C ASN A 91 -0.93 13.59 26.46
N TYR A 92 -0.61 12.88 25.38
CA TYR A 92 0.76 12.80 24.85
C TYR A 92 1.29 14.21 24.59
N THR A 93 2.51 14.44 25.07
CA THR A 93 3.22 15.71 25.01
C THR A 93 4.51 15.52 24.26
N MET A 94 4.68 16.25 23.15
CA MET A 94 5.88 16.20 22.33
C MET A 94 7.10 16.72 23.11
N ALA A 95 8.25 16.08 22.89
CA ALA A 95 9.55 16.60 23.33
C ALA A 95 10.24 17.47 22.24
N GLY A 96 9.83 17.28 20.98
CA GLY A 96 10.16 18.16 19.87
C GLY A 96 9.10 19.26 19.67
N PRO A 97 9.03 19.89 18.49
CA PRO A 97 9.91 19.68 17.33
C PRO A 97 11.27 20.38 17.51
N ASN A 98 12.30 19.89 16.82
CA ASN A 98 13.63 20.50 16.79
C ASN A 98 13.90 21.14 15.42
N ASP A 99 14.63 22.26 15.41
CA ASP A 99 15.02 22.95 14.17
C ASP A 99 15.91 22.06 13.28
N THR A 100 16.87 21.35 13.88
CA THR A 100 17.67 20.32 13.22
C THR A 100 17.54 19.01 13.99
N ILE A 101 17.22 17.93 13.28
CA ILE A 101 17.28 16.57 13.80
C ILE A 101 18.73 16.11 13.75
N THR A 102 19.28 15.69 14.88
CA THR A 102 20.66 15.20 14.99
C THR A 102 20.65 13.75 15.46
N ARG A 103 21.36 12.89 14.73
CA ARG A 103 21.65 11.52 15.14
C ARG A 103 23.14 11.21 14.93
N THR A 104 23.80 10.77 15.98
CA THR A 104 25.18 10.31 15.99
C THR A 104 25.27 8.93 16.63
N ASN A 105 26.43 8.29 16.52
CA ASN A 105 26.73 7.05 17.23
C ASN A 105 26.70 7.19 18.77
N THR A 106 26.85 8.42 19.29
CA THR A 106 26.85 8.73 20.73
C THR A 106 25.52 9.30 21.24
N GLY A 107 24.52 9.52 20.37
CA GLY A 107 23.20 10.00 20.76
C GLY A 107 22.64 11.06 19.80
N GLY A 108 21.84 11.98 20.33
CA GLY A 108 21.20 13.04 19.56
C GLY A 108 19.72 13.21 19.90
N ASN A 109 19.09 14.22 19.29
CA ASN A 109 17.70 14.59 19.58
C ASN A 109 16.67 13.80 18.74
N TYR A 110 17.11 12.91 17.84
CA TYR A 110 16.23 12.09 16.99
C TYR A 110 15.18 11.28 17.76
N VAL A 111 15.44 11.00 19.05
CA VAL A 111 14.49 10.31 19.94
C VAL A 111 13.19 11.09 20.17
N HIS A 112 13.20 12.41 19.97
CA HIS A 112 11.98 13.21 20.00
C HIS A 112 11.12 12.88 18.78
N LEU A 113 11.74 12.89 17.60
CA LEU A 113 11.06 12.61 16.34
C LEU A 113 10.51 11.17 16.28
N MET A 114 11.29 10.17 16.68
CA MET A 114 10.84 8.77 16.59
C MET A 114 9.55 8.52 17.40
N ARG A 115 9.45 9.18 18.56
CA ARG A 115 8.31 9.08 19.47
C ARG A 115 7.11 9.87 18.95
N ASP A 116 7.36 11.07 18.43
CA ASP A 116 6.33 11.92 17.82
C ASP A 116 5.75 11.27 16.55
N ALA A 117 6.58 10.64 15.72
CA ALA A 117 6.14 9.89 14.54
C ALA A 117 5.26 8.69 14.93
N ALA A 118 5.66 7.94 15.97
CA ALA A 118 4.84 6.85 16.50
C ALA A 118 3.51 7.36 17.06
N ALA A 119 3.50 8.47 17.80
CA ALA A 119 2.28 9.07 18.32
C ALA A 119 1.33 9.52 17.19
N ALA A 120 1.85 10.25 16.19
CA ALA A 120 1.05 10.69 15.05
C ALA A 120 0.41 9.52 14.28
N TYR A 121 1.15 8.43 14.05
CA TYR A 121 0.61 7.25 13.38
C TYR A 121 -0.43 6.52 14.23
N GLN A 122 -0.17 6.35 15.53
CA GLN A 122 -1.08 5.68 16.45
C GLN A 122 -2.38 6.45 16.64
N ASP A 123 -2.31 7.77 16.77
CA ASP A 123 -3.47 8.65 16.84
C ASP A 123 -4.24 8.67 15.51
N ALA A 124 -3.56 8.59 14.36
CA ALA A 124 -4.24 8.46 13.06
C ALA A 124 -5.05 7.15 12.94
N LEU A 125 -4.51 6.03 13.44
CA LEU A 125 -5.24 4.75 13.51
C LEU A 125 -6.42 4.83 14.49
N GLN A 126 -6.21 5.39 15.68
CA GLN A 126 -7.25 5.62 16.69
C GLN A 126 -8.40 6.45 16.10
N TRP A 127 -8.09 7.55 15.41
CA TRP A 127 -9.09 8.39 14.77
C TRP A 127 -9.93 7.60 13.77
N TYR A 128 -9.30 6.90 12.83
CA TYR A 128 -10.04 6.23 11.77
C TYR A 128 -10.97 5.14 12.35
N ILE A 129 -10.46 4.36 13.30
CA ILE A 129 -11.20 3.23 13.88
C ILE A 129 -12.34 3.73 14.77
N SER A 130 -12.07 4.69 15.67
CA SER A 130 -13.06 5.18 16.65
C SER A 130 -14.02 6.23 16.09
N GLY A 131 -13.63 6.94 15.03
CA GLY A 131 -14.31 8.14 14.54
C GLY A 131 -14.13 9.37 15.43
N ASN A 132 -13.28 9.32 16.46
CA ASN A 132 -13.04 10.44 17.36
C ASN A 132 -12.00 11.41 16.77
N ASN A 133 -12.48 12.56 16.30
CA ASN A 133 -11.66 13.61 15.69
C ASN A 133 -10.55 14.17 16.61
N ALA A 134 -10.66 14.05 17.94
CA ALA A 134 -9.61 14.52 18.85
C ALA A 134 -8.25 13.84 18.59
N TYR A 135 -8.27 12.56 18.17
CA TYR A 135 -7.05 11.85 17.79
C TYR A 135 -6.48 12.36 16.46
N ALA A 136 -7.34 12.68 15.48
CA ALA A 136 -6.89 13.28 14.23
C ALA A 136 -6.26 14.65 14.46
N ASP A 137 -6.90 15.48 15.29
CA ASP A 137 -6.40 16.80 15.66
C ASP A 137 -5.05 16.71 16.36
N LYS A 138 -4.87 15.73 17.27
CA LYS A 138 -3.59 15.46 17.92
C LYS A 138 -2.52 15.08 16.89
N ALA A 139 -2.80 14.10 16.03
CA ALA A 139 -1.85 13.65 15.01
C ALA A 139 -1.46 14.79 14.05
N VAL A 140 -2.44 15.54 13.55
CA VAL A 140 -2.21 16.73 12.70
C VAL A 140 -1.37 17.77 13.43
N SER A 141 -1.62 18.03 14.72
CA SER A 141 -0.82 19.00 15.50
C SER A 141 0.66 18.59 15.57
N ILE A 142 0.95 17.30 15.73
CA ILE A 142 2.31 16.76 15.76
C ILE A 142 2.99 16.93 14.40
N LEU A 143 2.30 16.52 13.33
CA LEU A 143 2.81 16.61 11.95
C LEU A 143 3.08 18.06 11.53
N ASN A 144 2.15 18.97 11.83
CA ASN A 144 2.27 20.40 11.53
C ASN A 144 3.40 21.06 12.33
N ALA A 145 3.59 20.69 13.60
CA ALA A 145 4.67 21.22 14.44
C ALA A 145 6.04 20.88 13.84
N TRP A 146 6.28 19.62 13.46
CA TRP A 146 7.52 19.23 12.79
C TRP A 146 7.70 19.92 11.44
N ALA A 147 6.64 19.99 10.62
CA ALA A 147 6.70 20.65 9.31
C ALA A 147 6.96 22.16 9.38
N THR A 148 6.60 22.81 10.48
CA THR A 148 6.82 24.24 10.69
C THR A 148 8.22 24.53 11.22
N THR A 149 8.75 23.67 12.10
CA THR A 149 9.98 23.96 12.84
C THR A 149 11.23 23.35 12.21
N CYS A 150 11.16 22.11 11.71
CA CYS A 150 12.34 21.37 11.32
C CYS A 150 12.82 21.75 9.91
N LYS A 151 14.12 22.04 9.80
CA LYS A 151 14.77 22.58 8.59
C LYS A 151 15.86 21.66 8.04
N ALA A 152 16.40 20.77 8.87
CA ALA A 152 17.51 19.91 8.47
C ALA A 152 17.58 18.60 9.28
N ILE A 153 18.25 17.62 8.69
CA ILE A 153 18.68 16.38 9.35
C ILE A 153 20.21 16.33 9.26
N GLY A 154 20.87 16.09 10.37
CA GLY A 154 22.32 16.07 10.49
C GLY A 154 22.82 15.14 11.58
N GLY A 155 24.09 15.30 11.94
CA GLY A 155 24.84 14.39 12.80
C GLY A 155 26.04 13.80 12.06
N ASP A 156 26.56 12.67 12.56
CA ASP A 156 27.50 11.87 11.78
C ASP A 156 26.72 11.05 10.73
N SER A 157 27.34 10.05 10.10
CA SER A 157 26.66 9.18 9.12
C SER A 157 25.26 8.70 9.54
N ASN A 158 24.98 8.54 10.84
CA ASN A 158 23.69 8.12 11.37
C ASN A 158 22.54 9.10 11.10
N TYR A 159 22.78 10.30 10.56
CA TYR A 159 21.73 11.16 10.00
C TYR A 159 20.85 10.38 9.01
N ALA A 160 21.46 9.46 8.24
CA ALA A 160 20.77 8.64 7.24
C ALA A 160 19.73 7.70 7.88
N LEU A 161 19.99 7.21 9.09
CA LEU A 161 19.00 6.43 9.84
C LEU A 161 17.85 7.30 10.32
N ALA A 162 18.10 8.56 10.69
CA ALA A 162 17.05 9.49 11.06
C ALA A 162 16.16 9.87 9.86
N SER A 163 16.74 10.12 8.68
CA SER A 163 15.97 10.39 7.47
C SER A 163 15.18 9.16 7.00
N GLY A 164 15.82 7.99 7.02
CA GLY A 164 15.22 6.76 6.54
C GLY A 164 14.14 6.22 7.47
N LEU A 165 14.44 6.02 8.75
CA LEU A 165 13.51 5.32 9.64
C LEU A 165 12.26 6.13 9.97
N TYR A 166 12.36 7.45 10.08
CA TYR A 166 11.25 8.28 10.58
C TYR A 166 10.47 8.96 9.45
N GLY A 167 11.10 9.19 8.29
CA GLY A 167 10.44 9.85 7.16
C GLY A 167 9.24 9.08 6.62
N TYR A 168 9.40 7.78 6.35
CA TYR A 168 8.27 6.94 5.89
C TYR A 168 7.16 6.81 6.94
N GLN A 169 7.51 6.84 8.23
CA GLN A 169 6.52 6.73 9.32
C GLN A 169 5.63 7.98 9.41
N LEU A 170 6.25 9.18 9.38
CA LEU A 170 5.52 10.44 9.31
C LEU A 170 4.61 10.49 8.07
N ALA A 171 5.13 10.07 6.91
CA ALA A 171 4.38 10.07 5.66
C ALA A 171 3.18 9.10 5.70
N ASN A 172 3.32 7.94 6.36
CA ASN A 172 2.20 7.02 6.56
C ASN A 172 1.14 7.58 7.51
N ALA A 173 1.53 8.25 8.59
CA ALA A 173 0.58 8.94 9.47
C ALA A 173 -0.21 10.01 8.69
N ALA A 174 0.50 10.83 7.91
CA ALA A 174 -0.10 11.85 7.06
C ALA A 174 -1.04 11.27 5.99
N GLU A 175 -0.69 10.13 5.40
CA GLU A 175 -1.49 9.49 4.38
C GLU A 175 -2.84 8.99 4.93
N ILE A 176 -2.88 8.41 6.14
CA ILE A 176 -4.13 8.03 6.80
C ILE A 176 -5.02 9.26 6.98
N LEU A 177 -4.43 10.39 7.40
CA LEU A 177 -5.11 11.65 7.68
C LEU A 177 -5.44 12.47 6.43
N ARG A 178 -5.03 12.06 5.22
CA ARG A 178 -5.21 12.84 4.00
C ARG A 178 -6.67 13.25 3.76
N SER A 179 -7.62 12.39 4.12
CA SER A 179 -9.06 12.65 3.96
C SER A 179 -9.69 13.32 5.19
N TYR A 180 -8.92 13.64 6.23
CA TYR A 180 -9.44 14.31 7.42
C TYR A 180 -9.74 15.77 7.12
N SER A 181 -11.01 16.15 7.18
CA SER A 181 -11.45 17.52 6.86
C SER A 181 -10.94 18.59 7.83
N GLY A 182 -10.46 18.21 9.02
CA GLY A 182 -9.88 19.13 9.99
C GLY A 182 -8.42 19.51 9.70
N TRP A 183 -7.74 18.81 8.77
CA TRP A 183 -6.40 19.23 8.36
C TRP A 183 -6.50 20.30 7.27
N ALA A 184 -6.09 21.53 7.60
CA ALA A 184 -6.11 22.62 6.63
C ALA A 184 -5.26 22.28 5.40
N ALA A 185 -5.81 22.52 4.21
CA ALA A 185 -5.14 22.19 2.94
C ALA A 185 -3.77 22.88 2.80
N ALA A 186 -3.64 24.11 3.34
CA ALA A 186 -2.37 24.84 3.37
C ALA A 186 -1.32 24.15 4.26
N ASP A 187 -1.73 23.66 5.43
CA ASP A 187 -0.86 22.94 6.36
C ASP A 187 -0.44 21.58 5.79
N PHE A 188 -1.36 20.85 5.15
CA PHE A 188 -1.03 19.61 4.45
C PHE A 188 -0.04 19.87 3.30
N SER A 189 -0.21 20.97 2.56
CA SER A 189 0.77 21.39 1.54
C SER A 189 2.12 21.75 2.14
N ASN A 190 2.14 22.41 3.30
CA ASN A 190 3.37 22.69 4.05
C ASN A 190 4.05 21.39 4.50
N PHE A 191 3.30 20.42 5.01
CA PHE A 191 3.81 19.11 5.39
C PHE A 191 4.45 18.36 4.21
N LYS A 192 3.80 18.35 3.04
CA LYS A 192 4.40 17.80 1.81
C LYS A 192 5.72 18.49 1.46
N THR A 193 5.75 19.81 1.58
CA THR A 193 6.95 20.62 1.32
C THR A 193 8.08 20.29 2.31
N PHE A 194 7.76 20.13 3.59
CA PHE A 194 8.69 19.67 4.61
C PHE A 194 9.31 18.31 4.27
N MET A 195 8.48 17.33 3.88
CA MET A 195 8.97 16.02 3.47
C MET A 195 9.91 16.11 2.25
N LEU A 196 9.56 16.91 1.25
CA LEU A 196 10.36 17.13 0.03
C LEU A 196 11.66 17.88 0.26
N ASN A 197 11.70 18.82 1.22
CA ASN A 197 12.85 19.71 1.42
C ASN A 197 13.79 19.26 2.54
N VAL A 198 13.31 18.46 3.49
CA VAL A 198 14.12 18.02 4.65
C VAL A 198 14.45 16.53 4.57
N PHE A 199 13.46 15.67 4.39
CA PHE A 199 13.67 14.22 4.39
C PHE A 199 14.22 13.69 3.07
N TYR A 200 13.64 14.11 1.93
CA TYR A 200 14.07 13.61 0.63
C TYR A 200 15.56 13.91 0.34
N PRO A 201 16.10 15.13 0.54
CA PRO A 201 17.50 15.41 0.21
C PRO A 201 18.48 14.59 1.08
N ALA A 202 18.16 14.39 2.36
CA ALA A 202 18.97 13.55 3.25
C ALA A 202 18.96 12.08 2.81
N ALA A 203 17.76 11.51 2.56
CA ALA A 203 17.63 10.12 2.15
C ALA A 203 18.24 9.85 0.76
N ASN A 204 17.96 10.73 -0.21
CA ASN A 204 18.52 10.64 -1.55
C ASN A 204 20.03 10.85 -1.57
N GLY A 205 20.54 11.82 -0.80
CA GLY A 205 21.97 12.07 -0.65
C GLY A 205 22.71 10.84 -0.14
N PHE A 206 22.17 10.17 0.89
CA PHE A 206 22.71 8.90 1.38
C PHE A 206 22.70 7.82 0.29
N LEU A 207 21.56 7.54 -0.35
CA LEU A 207 21.47 6.46 -1.35
C LEU A 207 22.33 6.68 -2.60
N THR A 208 22.71 7.93 -2.88
CA THR A 208 23.52 8.30 -4.05
C THR A 208 25.02 8.29 -3.75
N VAL A 209 25.41 8.69 -2.54
CA VAL A 209 26.82 8.98 -2.20
C VAL A 209 27.37 8.00 -1.17
N HIS A 210 26.53 7.32 -0.37
CA HIS A 210 26.91 6.47 0.75
C HIS A 210 28.01 7.09 1.61
N ASN A 211 27.89 8.38 1.89
CA ASN A 211 28.87 9.17 2.66
C ASN A 211 30.33 9.05 2.13
N GLY A 212 30.51 8.83 0.83
CA GLY A 212 31.82 8.70 0.18
C GLY A 212 32.48 7.33 0.40
N THR A 213 31.74 6.34 0.90
CA THR A 213 32.22 4.97 1.10
C THR A 213 31.90 4.08 -0.10
N CYS A 214 32.40 2.84 -0.10
CA CYS A 214 32.08 1.87 -1.15
C CYS A 214 30.63 1.38 -1.06
N ASP A 215 30.07 0.95 -2.20
CA ASP A 215 28.67 0.56 -2.38
C ASP A 215 28.05 -0.32 -1.27
N THR A 216 28.80 -1.30 -0.77
CA THR A 216 28.31 -2.28 0.23
C THR A 216 28.83 -2.02 1.65
N HIS A 217 29.34 -0.81 1.92
CA HIS A 217 29.85 -0.42 3.23
C HIS A 217 28.76 -0.46 4.30
N TYR A 218 27.61 0.15 3.98
CA TYR A 218 26.46 0.20 4.88
C TYR A 218 25.62 -1.08 4.78
N TRP A 219 25.09 -1.53 5.92
CA TRP A 219 24.20 -2.69 6.02
C TRP A 219 22.83 -2.42 5.36
N ALA A 220 22.11 -3.48 4.99
CA ALA A 220 20.86 -3.40 4.24
C ALA A 220 19.84 -2.44 4.88
N ASN A 221 19.66 -2.46 6.21
CA ASN A 221 18.69 -1.61 6.90
C ASN A 221 18.85 -0.11 6.62
N TRP A 222 20.08 0.37 6.35
CA TRP A 222 20.36 1.77 6.05
C TRP A 222 19.74 2.20 4.72
N ASP A 223 19.95 1.40 3.68
CA ASP A 223 19.38 1.67 2.37
C ASP A 223 17.86 1.46 2.39
N LEU A 224 17.40 0.36 2.98
CA LEU A 224 15.99 -0.02 3.02
C LEU A 224 15.12 1.07 3.65
N CYS A 225 15.55 1.66 4.77
CA CYS A 225 14.78 2.73 5.41
C CYS A 225 14.77 4.02 4.57
N ASN A 226 15.89 4.39 3.94
CA ASN A 226 15.94 5.57 3.07
C ASN A 226 15.12 5.39 1.79
N MET A 227 15.12 4.18 1.21
CA MET A 227 14.24 3.83 0.10
C MET A 227 12.76 3.92 0.48
N ALA A 228 12.40 3.42 1.67
CA ALA A 228 11.04 3.55 2.20
C ALA A 228 10.61 5.01 2.32
N THR A 229 11.47 5.88 2.85
CA THR A 229 11.20 7.33 2.90
C THR A 229 11.00 7.92 1.50
N ILE A 230 11.86 7.64 0.53
CA ILE A 230 11.71 8.18 -0.83
C ILE A 230 10.42 7.67 -1.49
N LEU A 231 10.09 6.38 -1.33
CA LEU A 231 8.85 5.80 -1.85
C LEU A 231 7.62 6.48 -1.24
N SER A 232 7.59 6.63 0.09
CA SER A 232 6.50 7.31 0.80
C SER A 232 6.35 8.76 0.38
N ILE A 233 7.44 9.48 0.16
CA ILE A 233 7.40 10.87 -0.35
C ILE A 233 6.86 10.90 -1.78
N GLY A 234 7.28 9.96 -2.63
CA GLY A 234 6.74 9.81 -3.98
C GLY A 234 5.22 9.65 -3.99
N ILE A 235 4.69 8.79 -3.13
CA ILE A 235 3.24 8.58 -2.98
C ILE A 235 2.58 9.83 -2.37
N LEU A 236 3.07 10.32 -1.24
CA LEU A 236 2.46 11.43 -0.50
C LEU A 236 2.34 12.70 -1.37
N CYS A 237 3.34 12.96 -2.19
CA CYS A 237 3.46 14.17 -2.99
C CYS A 237 3.01 14.02 -4.44
N ASP A 238 2.44 12.88 -4.83
CA ASP A 238 2.11 12.56 -6.21
C ASP A 238 3.34 12.69 -7.16
N ASP A 239 4.54 12.39 -6.64
CA ASP A 239 5.81 12.53 -7.35
C ASP A 239 6.28 11.19 -7.92
N GLN A 240 5.93 10.99 -9.20
CA GLN A 240 6.28 9.78 -9.93
C GLN A 240 7.78 9.55 -10.10
N ALA A 241 8.60 10.61 -10.16
CA ALA A 241 10.03 10.45 -10.31
C ALA A 241 10.65 9.83 -9.06
N LYS A 242 10.25 10.31 -7.87
CA LYS A 242 10.69 9.76 -6.58
C LYS A 242 10.16 8.34 -6.35
N PHE A 243 8.90 8.09 -6.72
CA PHE A 243 8.34 6.73 -6.71
C PHE A 243 9.19 5.77 -7.56
N ASN A 244 9.41 6.12 -8.83
CA ASN A 244 10.19 5.29 -9.76
C ASN A 244 11.65 5.12 -9.31
N GLN A 245 12.25 6.16 -8.71
CA GLN A 245 13.59 6.08 -8.14
C GLN A 245 13.67 4.98 -7.08
N ALA A 246 12.76 4.98 -6.11
CA ALA A 246 12.75 3.99 -5.04
C ALA A 246 12.54 2.57 -5.57
N ILE A 247 11.59 2.37 -6.49
CA ILE A 247 11.34 1.07 -7.14
C ILE A 247 12.57 0.60 -7.94
N THR A 248 13.25 1.51 -8.63
CA THR A 248 14.48 1.19 -9.38
C THR A 248 15.60 0.79 -8.44
N TYR A 249 15.76 1.49 -7.31
CA TYR A 249 16.78 1.17 -6.32
C TYR A 249 16.57 -0.24 -5.72
N PHE A 250 15.32 -0.62 -5.45
CA PHE A 250 15.02 -1.98 -4.97
C PHE A 250 15.50 -3.07 -5.93
N LYS A 251 15.38 -2.83 -7.24
CA LYS A 251 15.72 -3.82 -8.28
C LYS A 251 17.19 -3.79 -8.70
N SER A 252 17.82 -2.62 -8.67
CA SER A 252 19.15 -2.42 -9.28
C SER A 252 19.97 -1.31 -8.61
N GLY A 253 19.69 -0.98 -7.35
CA GLY A 253 20.43 -0.01 -6.57
C GLY A 253 21.88 -0.44 -6.34
N ILE A 254 22.75 0.54 -6.08
CA ILE A 254 24.18 0.30 -5.84
C ILE A 254 24.44 -0.28 -4.46
N GLY A 255 23.65 0.04 -3.44
CA GLY A 255 23.88 -0.45 -2.09
C GLY A 255 23.05 -1.67 -1.70
N ASN A 256 23.13 -2.05 -0.44
CA ASN A 256 22.51 -3.26 0.11
C ASN A 256 20.97 -3.20 0.19
N GLY A 257 20.33 -2.08 -0.17
CA GLY A 257 18.87 -2.00 -0.33
C GLY A 257 18.34 -2.61 -1.63
N ASN A 258 19.23 -2.89 -2.59
CA ASN A 258 18.92 -3.75 -3.72
C ASN A 258 18.63 -5.17 -3.22
N ILE A 259 17.50 -5.76 -3.62
CA ILE A 259 17.06 -7.08 -3.16
C ILE A 259 18.07 -8.20 -3.46
N ASP A 260 18.83 -8.10 -4.55
CA ASP A 260 19.87 -9.08 -4.90
C ASP A 260 21.11 -8.99 -4.01
N LYS A 261 21.29 -7.86 -3.32
CA LYS A 261 22.37 -7.65 -2.35
C LYS A 261 21.91 -7.94 -0.92
N ALA A 262 20.67 -7.57 -0.58
CA ALA A 262 20.04 -7.95 0.69
C ALA A 262 19.88 -9.48 0.81
N VAL A 263 19.60 -10.16 -0.31
CA VAL A 263 19.52 -11.62 -0.46
C VAL A 263 20.67 -12.11 -1.34
N PHE A 264 21.89 -11.98 -0.85
CA PHE A 264 23.09 -12.26 -1.66
C PHE A 264 23.28 -13.75 -2.02
N TYR A 265 22.55 -14.65 -1.37
CA TYR A 265 22.59 -16.08 -1.66
C TYR A 265 21.23 -16.74 -1.39
N VAL A 266 20.80 -17.65 -2.27
CA VAL A 266 19.58 -18.46 -2.09
C VAL A 266 19.94 -19.93 -1.98
N HIS A 267 19.62 -20.53 -0.84
CA HIS A 267 19.87 -21.94 -0.54
C HIS A 267 18.79 -22.87 -1.11
N PRO A 268 19.06 -24.19 -1.22
CA PRO A 268 18.02 -25.17 -1.52
C PRO A 268 16.80 -25.02 -0.62
N GLY A 269 15.60 -25.18 -1.21
CA GLY A 269 14.34 -24.90 -0.52
C GLY A 269 13.88 -23.44 -0.56
N ASN A 270 14.47 -22.61 -1.44
CA ASN A 270 14.16 -21.19 -1.63
C ASN A 270 14.33 -20.38 -0.33
N LEU A 271 15.40 -20.65 0.42
CA LEU A 271 15.75 -19.92 1.63
C LEU A 271 16.80 -18.85 1.29
N GLY A 272 16.35 -17.59 1.24
CA GLY A 272 17.18 -16.44 0.89
C GLY A 272 17.97 -15.94 2.09
N GLN A 273 19.29 -16.10 2.08
CA GLN A 273 20.13 -15.69 3.18
C GLN A 273 20.17 -14.17 3.29
N ASN A 274 19.72 -13.66 4.44
CA ASN A 274 19.83 -12.24 4.79
C ASN A 274 21.32 -11.87 4.93
N GLN A 275 21.73 -10.82 4.22
CA GLN A 275 23.06 -10.22 4.30
C GLN A 275 23.48 -9.82 5.73
N GLU A 276 22.55 -9.41 6.58
CA GLU A 276 22.79 -9.05 7.99
C GLU A 276 22.86 -10.25 8.94
N ALA A 277 22.50 -11.46 8.50
CA ALA A 277 22.34 -12.61 9.40
C ALA A 277 23.61 -13.04 10.13
N GLY A 278 24.80 -12.76 9.58
CA GLY A 278 26.07 -13.02 10.25
C GLY A 278 26.46 -11.93 11.25
N ARG A 279 25.79 -10.76 11.22
CA ARG A 279 25.98 -9.68 12.18
C ARG A 279 25.18 -9.95 13.45
N ASP A 280 23.86 -9.91 13.33
CA ASP A 280 22.91 -10.25 14.39
C ASP A 280 21.49 -10.39 13.82
N GLN A 281 20.62 -11.05 14.59
CA GLN A 281 19.23 -11.27 14.19
C GLN A 281 18.33 -10.06 14.47
N GLY A 282 18.77 -9.13 15.32
CA GLY A 282 18.10 -7.87 15.60
C GLY A 282 17.90 -7.03 14.34
N HIS A 283 18.92 -6.98 13.49
CA HIS A 283 18.90 -6.23 12.23
C HIS A 283 18.45 -7.08 11.05
N ALA A 284 18.80 -8.37 11.00
CA ALA A 284 18.23 -9.26 9.99
C ALA A 284 16.69 -9.27 10.03
N THR A 285 16.09 -9.16 11.22
CA THR A 285 14.62 -9.03 11.39
C THR A 285 14.12 -7.61 11.10
N LEU A 286 14.95 -6.58 11.29
CA LEU A 286 14.60 -5.20 10.89
C LEU A 286 14.46 -5.10 9.37
N ASP A 287 15.31 -5.78 8.59
CA ASP A 287 15.19 -5.79 7.13
C ASP A 287 13.84 -6.32 6.66
N ILE A 288 13.31 -7.36 7.33
CA ILE A 288 11.97 -7.88 7.04
C ILE A 288 10.89 -6.81 7.28
N SER A 289 11.04 -6.04 8.36
CA SER A 289 10.12 -4.94 8.69
C SER A 289 10.13 -3.86 7.60
N LEU A 290 11.32 -3.44 7.17
CA LEU A 290 11.49 -2.35 6.20
C LEU A 290 11.11 -2.79 4.78
N ILE A 291 11.56 -3.97 4.33
CA ILE A 291 11.20 -4.52 3.00
C ILE A 291 9.71 -4.82 2.93
N GLY A 292 9.11 -5.36 3.99
CA GLY A 292 7.67 -5.63 4.03
C GLY A 292 6.86 -4.36 3.84
N ALA A 293 7.17 -3.31 4.62
CA ALA A 293 6.50 -2.01 4.46
C ALA A 293 6.74 -1.40 3.07
N PHE A 294 7.97 -1.44 2.57
CA PHE A 294 8.32 -0.95 1.23
C PHE A 294 7.51 -1.65 0.12
N CYS A 295 7.48 -2.98 0.14
CA CYS A 295 6.78 -3.78 -0.85
C CYS A 295 5.26 -3.59 -0.74
N GLN A 296 4.70 -3.44 0.46
CA GLN A 296 3.27 -3.18 0.63
C GLN A 296 2.86 -1.81 0.08
N MET A 297 3.67 -0.76 0.31
CA MET A 297 3.43 0.56 -0.27
C MET A 297 3.49 0.51 -1.81
N ALA A 298 4.47 -0.20 -2.37
CA ALA A 298 4.59 -0.40 -3.82
C ALA A 298 3.40 -1.19 -4.39
N TYR A 299 3.00 -2.27 -3.70
CA TYR A 299 1.89 -3.14 -4.09
C TYR A 299 0.57 -2.40 -4.16
N ASN A 300 0.30 -1.54 -3.15
CA ASN A 300 -0.91 -0.73 -3.11
C ASN A 300 -1.00 0.22 -4.32
N GLN A 301 0.13 0.70 -4.83
CA GLN A 301 0.25 1.49 -6.07
C GLN A 301 0.35 0.65 -7.37
N GLY A 302 0.18 -0.67 -7.28
CA GLY A 302 0.17 -1.56 -8.45
C GLY A 302 1.52 -2.12 -8.85
N GLN A 303 2.57 -1.92 -8.05
CA GLN A 303 3.89 -2.53 -8.26
C GLN A 303 4.06 -3.74 -7.35
N ASP A 304 3.85 -4.95 -7.88
CA ASP A 304 3.99 -6.19 -7.12
C ASP A 304 5.48 -6.58 -6.97
N LEU A 305 6.12 -6.01 -5.95
CA LEU A 305 7.49 -6.35 -5.58
C LEU A 305 7.59 -7.60 -4.69
N PHE A 306 6.48 -8.06 -4.11
CA PHE A 306 6.44 -9.33 -3.38
C PHE A 306 6.61 -10.53 -4.31
N ALA A 307 6.08 -10.45 -5.53
CA ALA A 307 6.26 -11.47 -6.58
C ALA A 307 7.63 -11.40 -7.29
N TYR A 308 8.38 -10.32 -7.11
CA TYR A 308 9.64 -10.07 -7.84
C TYR A 308 10.67 -11.18 -7.58
N GLU A 309 11.37 -11.59 -8.65
CA GLU A 309 12.46 -12.58 -8.59
C GLU A 309 12.07 -13.88 -7.89
N ASN A 310 10.92 -14.47 -8.28
CA ASN A 310 10.40 -15.71 -7.69
C ASN A 310 10.13 -15.60 -6.17
N ASN A 311 9.47 -14.51 -5.77
CA ASN A 311 9.18 -14.21 -4.37
C ASN A 311 10.44 -14.10 -3.51
N LYS A 312 11.47 -13.38 -3.98
CA LYS A 312 12.75 -13.24 -3.26
C LYS A 312 12.59 -12.65 -1.85
N VAL A 313 11.58 -11.79 -1.66
CA VAL A 313 11.20 -11.25 -0.34
C VAL A 313 10.66 -12.35 0.58
N LEU A 314 9.85 -13.29 0.08
CA LEU A 314 9.43 -14.45 0.86
C LEU A 314 10.62 -15.34 1.22
N ALA A 315 11.53 -15.58 0.28
CA ALA A 315 12.72 -16.38 0.53
C ALA A 315 13.57 -15.80 1.69
N LEU A 316 13.75 -14.48 1.70
CA LEU A 316 14.41 -13.73 2.77
C LEU A 316 13.69 -13.87 4.12
N ALA A 317 12.36 -13.70 4.12
CA ALA A 317 11.55 -13.79 5.31
C ALA A 317 11.53 -15.21 5.89
N GLU A 318 11.37 -16.24 5.05
CA GLU A 318 11.35 -17.64 5.47
C GLU A 318 12.70 -18.09 6.06
N TYR A 319 13.82 -17.67 5.46
CA TYR A 319 15.16 -17.92 6.02
C TYR A 319 15.30 -17.28 7.41
N THR A 320 14.97 -16.00 7.52
CA THR A 320 15.12 -15.22 8.76
C THR A 320 14.19 -15.74 9.85
N ALA A 321 12.92 -16.02 9.52
CA ALA A 321 11.95 -16.59 10.44
C ALA A 321 12.38 -17.98 10.93
N LYS A 322 12.79 -18.88 10.03
CA LYS A 322 13.23 -20.23 10.38
C LYS A 322 14.35 -20.22 11.41
N TYR A 323 15.36 -19.38 11.20
CA TYR A 323 16.47 -19.30 12.15
C TYR A 323 16.06 -18.72 13.51
N ASN A 324 15.21 -17.69 13.51
CA ASN A 324 14.71 -17.06 14.73
C ASN A 324 13.66 -17.92 15.48
N LEU A 325 13.06 -18.92 14.82
CA LEU A 325 12.26 -19.99 15.45
C LEU A 325 13.14 -21.08 16.10
N ASN A 326 14.41 -20.79 16.37
CA ASN A 326 15.40 -21.71 16.93
C ASN A 326 15.68 -22.95 16.07
N MET A 327 15.39 -22.90 14.76
CA MET A 327 15.78 -23.95 13.82
C MET A 327 17.12 -23.63 13.16
N SER A 328 17.79 -24.64 12.60
CA SER A 328 19.01 -24.43 11.82
C SER A 328 18.71 -24.00 10.38
N VAL A 329 19.57 -23.15 9.84
CA VAL A 329 19.62 -22.76 8.42
C VAL A 329 21.04 -22.94 7.89
N PRO A 330 21.22 -23.28 6.61
CA PRO A 330 22.53 -23.26 5.98
C PRO A 330 23.07 -21.82 5.91
N TYR A 331 24.39 -21.65 5.87
CA TYR A 331 25.02 -20.32 5.81
C TYR A 331 26.19 -20.32 4.82
N ASN A 332 26.14 -19.41 3.86
CA ASN A 332 27.25 -19.06 2.98
C ASN A 332 28.01 -17.87 3.57
N THR A 333 29.34 -17.90 3.52
CA THR A 333 30.17 -16.79 4.01
C THR A 333 29.77 -15.47 3.33
N TYR A 334 29.45 -14.46 4.14
CA TYR A 334 29.20 -13.11 3.68
C TYR A 334 30.50 -12.30 3.72
N ASN A 335 30.75 -11.50 2.68
CA ASN A 335 31.83 -10.52 2.66
C ASN A 335 31.37 -9.25 1.94
N ASN A 336 31.79 -8.08 2.42
CA ASN A 336 31.51 -6.80 1.80
C ASN A 336 32.79 -6.12 1.27
N CYS A 337 32.64 -4.93 0.70
CA CYS A 337 33.75 -4.14 0.16
C CYS A 337 34.78 -3.66 1.20
N ASP A 338 34.45 -3.67 2.50
CA ASP A 338 35.39 -3.37 3.59
C ASP A 338 36.08 -4.63 4.14
N ASN A 339 35.88 -5.79 3.50
CA ASN A 339 36.31 -7.10 3.99
C ASN A 339 35.72 -7.47 5.37
N VAL A 340 34.49 -7.04 5.65
CA VAL A 340 33.72 -7.57 6.78
C VAL A 340 33.28 -8.99 6.45
N ASN A 341 34.11 -9.95 6.88
CA ASN A 341 33.94 -11.36 6.58
C ASN A 341 33.21 -12.07 7.73
N GLN A 342 32.00 -12.53 7.45
CA GLN A 342 31.17 -13.30 8.38
C GLN A 342 31.08 -14.73 7.85
N THR A 343 31.71 -15.66 8.55
CA THR A 343 31.79 -17.08 8.13
C THR A 343 30.70 -17.96 8.74
N ILE A 344 30.01 -17.45 9.76
CA ILE A 344 28.93 -18.13 10.46
C ILE A 344 27.74 -17.20 10.65
N ILE A 345 26.55 -17.79 10.76
CA ILE A 345 25.36 -17.07 11.20
C ILE A 345 25.50 -16.69 12.69
N SER A 346 25.03 -15.50 13.06
CA SER A 346 25.13 -14.99 14.43
C SER A 346 23.93 -15.44 15.28
N ASP A 347 24.18 -15.95 16.48
CA ASP A 347 23.16 -16.16 17.53
C ASP A 347 22.77 -14.86 18.26
N GLY A 348 23.44 -13.73 17.95
CA GLY A 348 23.12 -12.44 18.54
C GLY A 348 21.66 -12.05 18.31
N SER A 349 20.92 -11.82 19.40
CA SER A 349 19.48 -11.50 19.39
C SER A 349 18.60 -12.55 18.70
N ARG A 350 19.02 -13.82 18.63
CA ARG A 350 18.19 -14.87 18.04
C ARG A 350 16.85 -15.01 18.75
N GLY A 351 15.77 -15.06 17.99
CA GLY A 351 14.40 -15.08 18.50
C GLY A 351 13.85 -13.70 18.87
N ILE A 352 14.54 -12.61 18.47
CA ILE A 352 14.04 -11.25 18.67
C ILE A 352 12.64 -11.07 18.07
N ILE A 353 11.80 -10.33 18.78
CA ILE A 353 10.44 -10.05 18.38
C ILE A 353 10.36 -8.63 17.79
N ARG A 354 9.85 -8.52 16.56
CA ARG A 354 9.50 -7.26 15.89
C ARG A 354 8.14 -7.40 15.18
N PRO A 355 7.34 -6.32 15.04
CA PRO A 355 6.02 -6.35 14.42
C PRO A 355 6.09 -6.29 12.89
N CYS A 356 6.50 -7.38 12.26
CA CYS A 356 6.65 -7.45 10.80
C CYS A 356 6.05 -8.70 10.16
N TRP A 357 5.70 -9.69 10.97
CA TRP A 357 5.40 -11.03 10.49
C TRP A 357 3.96 -11.14 10.00
N GLU A 358 3.05 -10.36 10.59
CA GLU A 358 1.67 -10.29 10.12
C GLU A 358 1.57 -9.78 8.68
N LEU A 359 2.35 -8.77 8.33
CA LEU A 359 2.36 -8.22 6.98
C LEU A 359 2.83 -9.28 5.98
N ILE A 360 3.99 -9.90 6.22
CA ILE A 360 4.54 -10.93 5.33
C ILE A 360 3.60 -12.13 5.22
N TYR A 361 3.15 -12.67 6.35
CA TYR A 361 2.29 -13.84 6.38
C TYR A 361 0.99 -13.59 5.64
N ASN A 362 0.27 -12.50 5.95
CA ASN A 362 -1.02 -12.24 5.33
C ASN A 362 -0.89 -11.95 3.84
N HIS A 363 0.15 -11.21 3.42
CA HIS A 363 0.38 -10.95 2.01
C HIS A 363 0.56 -12.25 1.22
N TYR A 364 1.52 -13.10 1.62
CA TYR A 364 1.76 -14.33 0.87
C TYR A 364 0.63 -15.36 1.04
N GLN A 365 0.27 -15.69 2.28
CA GLN A 365 -0.68 -16.78 2.55
C GLN A 365 -2.10 -16.43 2.14
N ASN A 366 -2.57 -15.23 2.47
CA ASN A 366 -3.98 -14.88 2.39
C ASN A 366 -4.33 -14.05 1.15
N VAL A 367 -3.40 -13.22 0.66
CA VAL A 367 -3.60 -12.39 -0.55
C VAL A 367 -3.14 -13.11 -1.81
N MET A 368 -1.94 -13.70 -1.80
CA MET A 368 -1.38 -14.38 -2.98
C MET A 368 -1.68 -15.89 -3.03
N GLY A 369 -2.09 -16.50 -1.90
CA GLY A 369 -2.26 -17.96 -1.81
C GLY A 369 -0.94 -18.75 -1.86
N ILE A 370 0.19 -18.08 -1.55
CA ILE A 370 1.53 -18.67 -1.49
C ILE A 370 1.84 -18.99 -0.03
N THR A 371 2.21 -20.25 0.25
CA THR A 371 2.52 -20.68 1.61
C THR A 371 3.75 -19.94 2.18
N ALA A 372 3.56 -19.26 3.30
CA ALA A 372 4.61 -18.62 4.10
C ALA A 372 4.75 -19.36 5.44
N THR A 373 5.44 -20.51 5.43
CA THR A 373 5.45 -21.48 6.53
C THR A 373 6.03 -20.90 7.82
N TYR A 374 7.29 -20.46 7.77
CA TYR A 374 8.00 -20.00 8.96
C TYR A 374 7.56 -18.60 9.36
N SER A 375 7.28 -17.74 8.37
CA SER A 375 6.72 -16.41 8.62
C SER A 375 5.36 -16.51 9.32
N GLY A 376 4.52 -17.49 8.95
CA GLY A 376 3.23 -17.74 9.60
C GLY A 376 3.33 -18.31 11.01
N GLN A 377 4.34 -19.17 11.27
CA GLN A 377 4.65 -19.62 12.63
C GLN A 377 5.11 -18.44 13.51
N PHE A 378 5.98 -17.58 12.98
CA PHE A 378 6.46 -16.40 13.70
C PHE A 378 5.33 -15.39 13.95
N ALA A 379 4.48 -15.13 12.94
CA ALA A 379 3.30 -14.29 13.11
C ALA A 379 2.39 -14.81 14.23
N THR A 380 2.18 -16.12 14.31
CA THR A 380 1.43 -16.75 15.41
C THR A 380 2.10 -16.55 16.77
N GLN A 381 3.43 -16.63 16.84
CA GLN A 381 4.16 -16.43 18.09
C GLN A 381 4.11 -14.97 18.58
N VAL A 382 4.08 -13.99 17.67
CA VAL A 382 4.12 -12.57 18.02
C VAL A 382 2.73 -11.97 18.25
N ARG A 383 1.67 -12.59 17.70
CA ARG A 383 0.29 -12.10 17.83
C ARG A 383 -0.17 -11.92 19.29
N PRO A 384 -0.92 -10.83 19.59
CA PRO A 384 -1.17 -9.67 18.73
C PRO A 384 0.06 -8.75 18.63
N GLU A 385 0.41 -8.32 17.41
CA GLU A 385 1.47 -7.34 17.19
C GLU A 385 1.03 -5.95 17.70
N GLY A 386 1.83 -5.34 18.58
CA GLY A 386 1.80 -3.90 18.89
C GLY A 386 2.68 -3.07 17.94
N GLY A 387 3.03 -1.85 18.32
CA GLY A 387 3.88 -0.95 17.52
C GLY A 387 4.88 -0.15 18.35
N GLY A 388 5.17 1.09 17.92
CA GLY A 388 6.09 2.00 18.59
C GLY A 388 5.88 2.06 20.11
N GLY A 389 6.91 1.74 20.89
CA GLY A 389 6.86 1.69 22.35
C GLY A 389 6.50 0.33 22.97
N ASN A 390 5.97 -0.63 22.19
CA ASN A 390 5.72 -2.00 22.68
C ASN A 390 6.97 -2.89 22.66
N TYR A 391 8.02 -2.51 21.92
CA TYR A 391 9.24 -3.31 21.72
C TYR A 391 10.50 -2.63 22.27
N GLY A 392 10.34 -1.80 23.31
CA GLY A 392 11.42 -1.06 23.98
C GLY A 392 11.30 0.46 23.84
N SER A 393 12.07 1.18 24.65
CA SER A 393 12.04 2.65 24.76
C SER A 393 13.13 3.38 23.95
N THR A 394 14.04 2.62 23.34
CA THR A 394 15.14 3.06 22.49
C THR A 394 14.78 2.92 21.00
N SER A 395 15.64 3.39 20.08
CA SER A 395 15.38 3.38 18.63
C SER A 395 14.78 2.07 18.12
N GLY A 396 15.31 0.92 18.55
CA GLY A 396 14.84 -0.40 18.11
C GLY A 396 13.33 -0.63 18.25
N GLY A 397 12.71 -0.05 19.29
CA GLY A 397 11.27 -0.12 19.53
C GLY A 397 10.42 0.82 18.68
N PHE A 398 11.05 1.66 17.85
CA PHE A 398 10.45 2.72 17.01
C PHE A 398 10.98 2.71 15.56
N ASP A 399 11.83 1.76 15.19
CA ASP A 399 12.38 1.66 13.81
C ASP A 399 11.30 1.20 12.79
N GLN A 400 10.14 0.75 13.28
CA GLN A 400 8.99 0.28 12.50
C GLN A 400 7.64 0.72 13.10
N LEU A 401 6.62 0.87 12.26
CA LEU A 401 5.25 1.28 12.66
C LEU A 401 4.55 0.24 13.54
N GLY A 402 4.44 -0.99 13.05
CA GLY A 402 3.79 -2.13 13.71
C GLY A 402 2.26 -2.13 13.64
N PHE A 403 1.63 -2.78 14.62
CA PHE A 403 0.20 -3.12 14.68
C PHE A 403 -0.26 -3.97 13.49
N GLY A 404 0.58 -4.91 13.02
CA GLY A 404 0.27 -5.75 11.86
C GLY A 404 -0.92 -6.69 12.09
N THR A 405 -1.18 -7.12 13.32
CA THR A 405 -2.38 -7.92 13.62
C THR A 405 -3.68 -7.13 13.39
N LEU A 406 -3.67 -5.84 13.73
CA LEU A 406 -4.77 -4.93 13.41
C LEU A 406 -4.82 -4.59 11.92
N THR A 407 -3.68 -4.21 11.34
CA THR A 407 -3.63 -3.56 10.01
C THR A 407 -3.52 -4.53 8.84
N CYS A 408 -2.90 -5.71 9.02
CA CYS A 408 -2.56 -6.63 7.94
C CYS A 408 -3.39 -7.93 7.95
N THR A 409 -4.02 -8.32 9.08
CA THR A 409 -4.79 -9.58 9.17
C THR A 409 -5.98 -9.63 8.20
N VAL A 410 -5.85 -10.38 7.10
CA VAL A 410 -6.92 -10.64 6.12
C VAL A 410 -7.23 -12.14 6.07
N GLY A 411 -8.46 -12.50 5.71
CA GLY A 411 -8.79 -13.90 5.40
C GLY A 411 -8.37 -14.27 3.97
N THR A 412 -8.18 -15.57 3.72
CA THR A 412 -8.06 -16.10 2.35
C THR A 412 -9.39 -15.86 1.63
N GLN A 413 -9.39 -15.06 0.57
CA GLN A 413 -10.50 -14.93 -0.38
C GLN A 413 -11.91 -15.02 0.24
N PRO A 414 -12.52 -13.92 0.73
CA PRO A 414 -13.79 -13.99 1.47
C PRO A 414 -14.96 -14.63 0.69
N ILE A 415 -14.93 -14.60 -0.64
CA ILE A 415 -15.95 -15.14 -1.55
C ILE A 415 -15.26 -16.01 -2.60
N ALA A 416 -15.68 -17.27 -2.72
CA ALA A 416 -15.16 -18.17 -3.75
C ALA A 416 -15.39 -17.62 -5.17
N ASN A 417 -14.58 -18.06 -6.12
CA ASN A 417 -14.81 -17.71 -7.53
C ASN A 417 -16.11 -18.37 -8.01
N GLY A 418 -16.93 -17.62 -8.72
CA GLY A 418 -18.23 -18.11 -9.16
C GLY A 418 -19.13 -17.01 -9.68
N THR A 419 -20.33 -17.39 -10.11
CA THR A 419 -21.39 -16.46 -10.50
C THR A 419 -22.31 -16.22 -9.32
N TYR A 420 -22.64 -14.95 -9.08
CA TYR A 420 -23.44 -14.53 -7.94
C TYR A 420 -24.41 -13.42 -8.35
N HIS A 421 -25.44 -13.26 -7.53
CA HIS A 421 -26.22 -12.04 -7.42
C HIS A 421 -25.75 -11.20 -6.24
N LEU A 422 -25.71 -9.88 -6.45
CA LEU A 422 -25.38 -8.91 -5.41
C LEU A 422 -26.64 -8.15 -5.03
N VAL A 423 -27.14 -8.40 -3.82
CA VAL A 423 -28.42 -7.87 -3.34
C VAL A 423 -28.16 -6.78 -2.32
N ASN A 424 -28.62 -5.56 -2.60
CA ASN A 424 -28.44 -4.45 -1.68
C ASN A 424 -29.27 -4.63 -0.40
N ARG A 425 -28.66 -4.40 0.76
CA ARG A 425 -29.30 -4.57 2.07
C ARG A 425 -30.44 -3.58 2.31
N ALA A 426 -30.33 -2.34 1.83
CA ALA A 426 -31.35 -1.32 2.05
C ALA A 426 -32.59 -1.53 1.16
N THR A 427 -32.40 -1.96 -0.09
CA THR A 427 -33.49 -2.01 -1.08
C THR A 427 -33.99 -3.40 -1.42
N GLY A 428 -33.22 -4.45 -1.12
CA GLY A 428 -33.48 -5.83 -1.55
C GLY A 428 -33.35 -6.04 -3.06
N LYS A 429 -32.88 -5.03 -3.81
CA LYS A 429 -32.71 -5.07 -5.27
C LYS A 429 -31.31 -5.55 -5.65
N TYR A 430 -31.20 -6.03 -6.88
CA TYR A 430 -30.03 -6.69 -7.42
C TYR A 430 -29.18 -5.69 -8.19
N LEU A 431 -27.86 -5.80 -8.09
CA LEU A 431 -26.93 -5.10 -8.97
C LEU A 431 -27.19 -5.53 -10.42
N ASP A 432 -27.47 -4.56 -11.28
CA ASP A 432 -28.01 -4.80 -12.61
C ASP A 432 -27.30 -3.90 -13.63
N ASN A 433 -26.79 -4.44 -14.72
CA ASN A 433 -26.17 -3.63 -15.79
C ASN A 433 -27.20 -2.93 -16.71
N LEU A 434 -28.48 -2.95 -16.33
CA LEU A 434 -29.65 -2.38 -16.98
C LEU A 434 -29.90 -2.94 -18.40
N GLY A 435 -29.39 -4.14 -18.68
CA GLY A 435 -29.46 -4.77 -20.00
C GLY A 435 -28.54 -4.11 -21.04
N ALA A 436 -27.65 -3.21 -20.62
CA ALA A 436 -26.74 -2.51 -21.51
C ALA A 436 -25.50 -3.37 -21.86
N THR A 437 -24.96 -3.17 -23.05
CA THR A 437 -23.79 -3.90 -23.56
C THR A 437 -22.66 -2.98 -24.04
N ALA A 438 -22.81 -1.66 -23.89
CA ALA A 438 -21.82 -0.67 -24.29
C ALA A 438 -20.83 -0.37 -23.15
N ASP A 439 -19.60 0.01 -23.52
CA ASP A 439 -18.63 0.59 -22.57
C ASP A 439 -19.12 1.95 -22.07
N GLY A 440 -18.96 2.19 -20.77
CA GLY A 440 -19.38 3.44 -20.12
C GLY A 440 -20.87 3.50 -19.81
N ALA A 441 -21.63 2.44 -20.10
CA ALA A 441 -23.03 2.37 -19.69
C ALA A 441 -23.14 2.24 -18.17
N ASP A 442 -24.08 2.98 -17.58
CA ASP A 442 -24.37 2.94 -16.16
C ASP A 442 -24.75 1.53 -15.69
N VAL A 443 -24.30 1.18 -14.50
CA VAL A 443 -24.81 0.04 -13.72
C VAL A 443 -25.78 0.58 -12.69
N GLY A 444 -26.91 -0.08 -12.50
CA GLY A 444 -27.96 0.31 -11.59
C GLY A 444 -28.42 -0.84 -10.70
N GLN A 445 -29.65 -0.70 -10.22
CA GLN A 445 -30.34 -1.75 -9.47
C GLN A 445 -31.72 -2.04 -10.07
N TRP A 446 -32.16 -3.28 -9.91
CA TRP A 446 -33.50 -3.70 -10.32
C TRP A 446 -34.06 -4.76 -9.37
N ALA A 447 -35.38 -4.88 -9.30
CA ALA A 447 -36.03 -5.99 -8.61
C ALA A 447 -35.56 -7.34 -9.18
N SER A 448 -35.63 -8.41 -8.39
CA SER A 448 -35.19 -9.74 -8.83
C SER A 448 -35.90 -10.17 -10.13
N GLY A 449 -35.11 -10.63 -11.09
CA GLY A 449 -35.58 -11.24 -12.34
C GLY A 449 -34.79 -12.49 -12.70
N SER A 450 -35.07 -13.08 -13.86
CA SER A 450 -34.38 -14.28 -14.37
C SER A 450 -33.24 -13.97 -15.35
N SER A 451 -33.06 -12.71 -15.73
CA SER A 451 -32.15 -12.28 -16.77
C SER A 451 -30.69 -12.21 -16.28
N ASP A 452 -29.75 -12.49 -17.19
CA ASP A 452 -28.31 -12.58 -16.90
C ASP A 452 -27.65 -11.21 -16.64
N ASN A 453 -28.37 -10.10 -16.84
CA ASN A 453 -27.94 -8.74 -16.47
C ASN A 453 -27.80 -8.53 -14.96
N GLN A 454 -28.38 -9.42 -14.15
CA GLN A 454 -28.30 -9.39 -12.68
C GLN A 454 -27.28 -10.38 -12.11
N LYS A 455 -26.59 -11.14 -12.97
CA LYS A 455 -25.60 -12.15 -12.58
C LYS A 455 -24.20 -11.61 -12.83
N TRP A 456 -23.32 -11.78 -11.86
CA TRP A 456 -21.95 -11.28 -11.89
C TRP A 456 -20.98 -12.41 -11.56
N THR A 457 -20.03 -12.65 -12.45
CA THR A 457 -18.92 -13.57 -12.20
C THR A 457 -17.86 -12.84 -11.39
N LEU A 458 -17.61 -13.32 -10.16
CA LEU A 458 -16.57 -12.85 -9.27
C LEU A 458 -15.32 -13.71 -9.49
N THR A 459 -14.19 -13.05 -9.73
CA THR A 459 -12.87 -13.70 -9.82
C THR A 459 -11.89 -12.96 -8.93
N TYR A 460 -11.32 -13.68 -7.97
CA TYR A 460 -10.26 -13.22 -7.08
C TYR A 460 -8.89 -13.56 -7.65
N SER A 461 -8.02 -12.57 -7.78
CA SER A 461 -6.63 -12.74 -8.22
C SER A 461 -5.80 -11.56 -7.75
N GLY A 462 -4.58 -11.83 -7.26
CA GLY A 462 -3.66 -10.78 -6.82
C GLY A 462 -4.31 -9.82 -5.83
N GLY A 463 -4.99 -10.34 -4.81
CA GLY A 463 -5.59 -9.54 -3.75
C GLY A 463 -6.92 -8.86 -4.04
N TYR A 464 -7.40 -8.83 -5.28
CA TYR A 464 -8.61 -8.10 -5.65
C TYR A 464 -9.63 -8.97 -6.39
N TYR A 465 -10.89 -8.60 -6.27
CA TYR A 465 -11.99 -9.14 -7.07
C TYR A 465 -12.16 -8.33 -8.35
N LYS A 466 -12.47 -9.03 -9.42
CA LYS A 466 -13.14 -8.49 -10.59
C LYS A 466 -14.56 -9.04 -10.65
N LEU A 467 -15.52 -8.16 -10.93
CA LEU A 467 -16.95 -8.50 -11.06
C LEU A 467 -17.34 -8.30 -12.53
N VAL A 468 -17.66 -9.37 -13.25
CA VAL A 468 -18.02 -9.33 -14.69
C VAL A 468 -19.48 -9.70 -14.87
N CYS A 469 -20.28 -8.81 -15.48
CA CYS A 469 -21.69 -9.10 -15.76
C CYS A 469 -21.80 -10.22 -16.79
N VAL A 470 -22.62 -11.24 -16.50
CA VAL A 470 -22.77 -12.42 -17.35
C VAL A 470 -23.36 -12.06 -18.72
N SER A 471 -24.34 -11.14 -18.76
CA SER A 471 -25.01 -10.78 -20.02
C SER A 471 -24.11 -10.03 -21.02
N SER A 472 -23.22 -9.16 -20.55
CA SER A 472 -22.41 -8.29 -21.41
C SER A 472 -20.95 -8.69 -21.51
N GLY A 473 -20.44 -9.52 -20.59
CA GLY A 473 -19.02 -9.83 -20.46
C GLY A 473 -18.16 -8.65 -19.99
N LYS A 474 -18.78 -7.56 -19.53
CA LYS A 474 -18.10 -6.34 -19.07
C LYS A 474 -17.94 -6.30 -17.56
N ALA A 475 -16.82 -5.73 -17.12
CA ALA A 475 -16.49 -5.58 -15.71
C ALA A 475 -17.18 -4.36 -15.09
N LEU A 476 -17.55 -4.47 -13.81
CA LEU A 476 -17.93 -3.34 -12.97
C LEU A 476 -16.74 -2.38 -12.84
N ASP A 477 -16.95 -1.11 -13.18
CA ASP A 477 -15.88 -0.14 -13.38
C ASP A 477 -16.24 1.18 -12.69
N SER A 478 -15.27 1.76 -11.96
CA SER A 478 -15.44 3.08 -11.36
C SER A 478 -15.35 4.24 -12.35
N TYR A 479 -15.03 3.96 -13.61
CA TYR A 479 -14.90 4.90 -14.71
C TYR A 479 -13.96 6.07 -14.42
N ASN A 480 -12.90 5.78 -13.64
CA ASN A 480 -11.93 6.76 -13.12
C ASN A 480 -12.57 7.89 -12.30
N HIS A 481 -13.81 7.72 -11.84
CA HIS A 481 -14.48 8.68 -10.99
C HIS A 481 -13.93 8.60 -9.56
N SER A 482 -13.71 9.77 -8.96
CA SER A 482 -13.17 9.92 -7.60
C SER A 482 -14.04 10.75 -6.66
N ALA A 483 -15.05 11.47 -7.17
CA ALA A 483 -15.97 12.26 -6.35
C ALA A 483 -17.10 11.39 -5.76
N ASP A 484 -17.66 11.81 -4.62
CA ASP A 484 -18.84 11.14 -4.06
C ASP A 484 -20.03 11.34 -5.02
N ALA A 485 -21.01 10.43 -4.98
CA ALA A 485 -22.17 10.40 -5.87
C ALA A 485 -21.87 10.21 -7.37
N SER A 486 -20.62 9.98 -7.76
CA SER A 486 -20.30 9.66 -9.16
C SER A 486 -20.82 8.29 -9.53
N THR A 487 -21.30 8.12 -10.77
CA THR A 487 -21.92 6.88 -11.24
C THR A 487 -20.90 5.74 -11.38
N VAL A 488 -21.40 4.52 -11.21
CA VAL A 488 -20.69 3.27 -11.53
C VAL A 488 -21.07 2.85 -12.95
N ALA A 489 -20.09 2.43 -13.73
CA ALA A 489 -20.30 1.98 -15.09
C ALA A 489 -19.90 0.51 -15.27
N GLN A 490 -20.11 0.00 -16.48
CA GLN A 490 -19.49 -1.21 -16.98
C GLN A 490 -18.48 -0.88 -18.10
N TRP A 491 -17.42 -1.67 -18.18
CA TRP A 491 -16.40 -1.52 -19.23
C TRP A 491 -15.83 -2.87 -19.66
N THR A 492 -15.27 -2.92 -20.86
CA THR A 492 -14.52 -4.07 -21.35
C THR A 492 -13.48 -4.51 -20.31
N SER A 493 -13.53 -5.80 -19.95
CA SER A 493 -12.72 -6.37 -18.88
C SER A 493 -11.22 -6.26 -19.19
N GLY A 494 -10.44 -5.70 -18.27
CA GLY A 494 -9.01 -5.44 -18.44
C GLY A 494 -8.23 -5.44 -17.12
N GLY A 495 -7.03 -4.89 -17.15
CA GLY A 495 -6.14 -4.81 -15.97
C GLY A 495 -6.28 -3.54 -15.13
N SER A 496 -7.20 -2.63 -15.48
CA SER A 496 -7.35 -1.33 -14.80
C SER A 496 -7.72 -1.51 -13.33
N THR A 497 -7.13 -0.70 -12.45
CA THR A 497 -7.49 -0.64 -11.03
C THR A 497 -8.94 -0.18 -10.83
N ASN A 498 -9.55 0.49 -11.81
CA ASN A 498 -10.97 0.88 -11.75
C ASN A 498 -11.91 -0.33 -11.70
N GLN A 499 -11.45 -1.49 -12.16
CA GLN A 499 -12.21 -2.74 -12.22
C GLN A 499 -11.82 -3.70 -11.09
N GLN A 500 -11.01 -3.25 -10.14
CA GLN A 500 -10.50 -4.06 -9.03
C GLN A 500 -11.17 -3.62 -7.74
N TRP A 501 -11.66 -4.61 -6.99
CA TRP A 501 -12.53 -4.40 -5.84
C TRP A 501 -12.06 -5.23 -4.65
N THR A 502 -12.08 -4.65 -3.46
CA THR A 502 -11.93 -5.40 -2.21
C THR A 502 -13.31 -5.64 -1.62
N ILE A 503 -13.62 -6.91 -1.29
CA ILE A 503 -14.86 -7.29 -0.61
C ILE A 503 -14.57 -7.39 0.89
N VAL A 504 -15.15 -6.51 1.69
CA VAL A 504 -14.95 -6.44 3.14
C VAL A 504 -16.20 -6.94 3.86
N GLN A 505 -16.08 -8.02 4.63
CA GLN A 505 -17.20 -8.61 5.37
C GLN A 505 -17.61 -7.76 6.58
N ILE A 506 -18.92 -7.55 6.76
CA ILE A 506 -19.56 -6.89 7.90
C ILE A 506 -20.78 -7.71 8.36
N GLY A 507 -20.61 -8.49 9.43
CA GLY A 507 -21.61 -9.48 9.85
C GLY A 507 -21.91 -10.49 8.73
N SER A 508 -23.17 -10.61 8.34
CA SER A 508 -23.63 -11.43 7.20
C SER A 508 -23.66 -10.70 5.85
N PHE A 509 -23.19 -9.46 5.81
CA PHE A 509 -23.16 -8.61 4.61
C PHE A 509 -21.72 -8.27 4.22
N TYR A 510 -21.57 -7.58 3.09
CA TYR A 510 -20.30 -7.17 2.53
C TYR A 510 -20.34 -5.71 2.08
N LYS A 511 -19.21 -5.02 2.22
CA LYS A 511 -18.91 -3.79 1.50
C LYS A 511 -18.02 -4.10 0.32
N ILE A 512 -18.19 -3.39 -0.79
CA ILE A 512 -17.44 -3.60 -2.03
C ILE A 512 -16.71 -2.30 -2.31
N VAL A 513 -15.40 -2.28 -2.09
CA VAL A 513 -14.57 -1.08 -2.08
C VAL A 513 -13.72 -1.04 -3.34
N ASN A 514 -13.82 0.02 -4.13
CA ASN A 514 -13.01 0.16 -5.34
C ASN A 514 -11.54 0.40 -4.97
N ARG A 515 -10.62 -0.26 -5.67
CA ARG A 515 -9.19 -0.07 -5.44
C ARG A 515 -8.72 1.35 -5.78
N THR A 516 -9.22 1.95 -6.87
CA THR A 516 -8.69 3.24 -7.36
C THR A 516 -9.10 4.42 -6.51
N ASN A 517 -10.40 4.52 -6.18
CA ASN A 517 -10.93 5.67 -5.46
C ASN A 517 -11.18 5.39 -3.97
N GLY A 518 -11.04 4.15 -3.51
CA GLY A 518 -11.20 3.76 -2.12
C GLY A 518 -12.64 3.83 -1.59
N LYS A 519 -13.65 3.95 -2.46
CA LYS A 519 -15.05 4.15 -2.08
C LYS A 519 -15.88 2.88 -2.20
N CYS A 520 -16.96 2.84 -1.40
CA CYS A 520 -17.93 1.76 -1.41
C CYS A 520 -18.88 1.88 -2.59
N LEU A 521 -19.22 0.75 -3.22
CA LEU A 521 -20.39 0.62 -4.09
C LEU A 521 -21.66 0.95 -3.30
N ASP A 522 -22.43 1.92 -3.78
CA ASP A 522 -23.53 2.55 -3.07
C ASP A 522 -24.73 2.77 -4.03
N THR A 523 -25.96 2.69 -3.53
CA THR A 523 -27.16 3.01 -4.32
C THR A 523 -27.44 4.51 -4.45
N GLY A 524 -26.65 5.39 -3.82
CA GLY A 524 -26.88 6.83 -3.73
C GLY A 524 -28.16 7.21 -2.99
N GLY A 525 -28.73 6.27 -2.21
CA GLY A 525 -30.07 6.40 -1.62
C GLY A 525 -31.22 6.13 -2.60
N GLY A 526 -30.93 5.81 -3.87
CA GLY A 526 -31.92 5.43 -4.85
C GLY A 526 -32.63 4.12 -4.48
N THR A 527 -33.95 4.08 -4.67
CA THR A 527 -34.80 2.93 -4.31
C THR A 527 -35.63 2.39 -5.47
N ALA A 528 -35.70 3.09 -6.60
CA ALA A 528 -36.48 2.69 -7.76
C ALA A 528 -35.72 1.66 -8.63
N ASN A 529 -36.46 0.94 -9.47
CA ASN A 529 -35.86 0.16 -10.54
C ASN A 529 -35.17 1.11 -11.53
N GLY A 530 -33.96 0.76 -11.96
CA GLY A 530 -33.17 1.57 -12.88
C GLY A 530 -32.40 2.72 -12.22
N SER A 531 -32.48 2.90 -10.89
CA SER A 531 -31.62 3.86 -10.20
C SER A 531 -30.15 3.47 -10.36
N SER A 532 -29.32 4.39 -10.87
CA SER A 532 -27.88 4.18 -11.05
C SER A 532 -27.19 3.89 -9.72
N MET A 533 -26.19 3.01 -9.76
CA MET A 533 -25.23 2.85 -8.68
C MET A 533 -24.25 4.01 -8.70
N THR A 534 -23.76 4.35 -7.51
CA THR A 534 -22.77 5.40 -7.28
C THR A 534 -21.68 4.91 -6.34
N PHE A 535 -20.72 5.79 -6.07
CA PHE A 535 -19.73 5.58 -5.02
C PHE A 535 -19.84 6.61 -3.92
N TYR A 536 -19.60 6.17 -2.69
CA TYR A 536 -19.45 7.05 -1.54
C TYR A 536 -18.31 6.57 -0.64
N GLY A 537 -17.68 7.51 0.05
CA GLY A 537 -16.84 7.21 1.20
C GLY A 537 -17.56 6.28 2.19
N ASN A 538 -16.80 5.44 2.89
CA ASN A 538 -17.35 4.51 3.87
C ASN A 538 -18.18 5.24 4.92
N ASN A 539 -19.44 4.84 5.05
CA ASN A 539 -20.33 5.31 6.09
C ASN A 539 -21.15 4.14 6.67
N GLY A 540 -21.82 4.34 7.80
CA GLY A 540 -22.59 3.28 8.46
C GLY A 540 -23.85 2.82 7.70
N SER A 541 -24.14 3.39 6.54
CA SER A 541 -25.42 3.26 5.88
C SER A 541 -25.62 1.89 5.22
N LEU A 542 -26.88 1.44 5.18
CA LEU A 542 -27.26 0.11 4.68
C LEU A 542 -27.20 0.00 3.15
N ASN A 543 -27.27 1.13 2.43
CA ASN A 543 -27.11 1.21 0.97
C ASN A 543 -25.69 0.86 0.50
N GLN A 544 -24.70 0.79 1.40
CA GLN A 544 -23.34 0.32 1.10
C GLN A 544 -23.12 -1.16 1.40
N GLN A 545 -24.16 -1.87 1.82
CA GLN A 545 -24.05 -3.25 2.30
C GLN A 545 -24.78 -4.20 1.35
N TRP A 546 -24.11 -5.29 1.02
CA TRP A 546 -24.53 -6.22 -0.02
C TRP A 546 -24.56 -7.64 0.52
N ARG A 547 -25.59 -8.40 0.17
CA ARG A 547 -25.60 -9.86 0.29
C ARG A 547 -25.14 -10.44 -1.04
N ILE A 548 -24.15 -11.32 -1.00
CA ILE A 548 -23.66 -12.03 -2.18
C ILE A 548 -24.26 -13.44 -2.14
N VAL A 549 -25.12 -13.78 -3.10
CA VAL A 549 -25.85 -15.06 -3.15
C VAL A 549 -25.53 -15.80 -4.46
N PRO A 550 -25.34 -17.14 -4.45
CA PRO A 550 -25.08 -17.92 -5.66
C PRO A 550 -26.19 -17.84 -6.71
#